data_AF-A0A6V7L3Q6-F1
#
_entry.id   AF-A0A6V7L3Q6-F1
#
_cell.length_a   1.000
_cell.length_b   1.000
_cell.length_c   1.000
_cell.angle_alpha   90.00
_cell.angle_beta   90.00
_cell.angle_gamma   90.00
#
_symmetry.space_group_name_H-M   'P 1'
#
loop_
_entity.id
_entity.type
_entity.pdbx_description
1 polymer ?
#
loop_
_entity_poly.entity_id
_entity_poly.type
_entity_poly.pdbx_seq_one_letter_code
_entity_poly.pdbx_strand_id
1 'polypeptide(L)'
;AQLNAESITDTIEQLKRTPVGLDRVLQSTVSFGVAYHHAGLTMDERDVIEGAFRSGALRVLAATSTLSSGVNLPARRVIIRTIMFYGQPIDTLTYKQMIGRAGRMGKDTAGESIIVCKPNEQISLKKLLNSSLKPIDSCLKGPGPLIRALLEAVASEVAYTLEDIDIYTKCTLLSFTSESDHVETSTKDAVNFLVENELLLLQTSESGQKRWIATQLGKACLAASVPPRDGLGLFGELQKARKCFVLDTELHVIYLVTPINSSSLIGQIDWNTFAEVWRNLSESDRRVGSLIGISEGYIIRAISMPPRPSKTLDLHKRFYTALALHDLVNEVPLHVVCRKYSCCRGVIQSLQQTAATFAGMVTQFCRKLGWNCLELLVGQFQARLQFGVSRELLDLLRLPMLNGLRARSLFKA
;
A
#
# COMPACT_ATOMS: atom_id res chain seq x y z
N ALA A 1 29.65 24.18 -15.18
CA ALA A 1 28.58 24.24 -16.20
C ALA A 1 27.41 25.03 -15.63
N GLN A 2 26.93 26.03 -16.36
CA GLN A 2 25.77 26.83 -15.94
C GLN A 2 24.50 25.98 -15.92
N LEU A 3 23.50 26.41 -15.14
CA LEU A 3 22.17 25.82 -15.13
C LEU A 3 21.47 26.10 -16.47
N ASN A 4 20.70 25.13 -16.98
CA ASN A 4 19.89 25.34 -18.17
C ASN A 4 18.55 25.96 -17.75
N ALA A 5 18.38 27.26 -18.02
CA ALA A 5 17.19 28.03 -17.63
C ALA A 5 15.90 27.55 -18.33
N GLU A 6 16.01 27.11 -19.60
CA GLU A 6 14.88 26.58 -20.36
C GLU A 6 14.37 25.28 -19.73
N SER A 7 15.27 24.32 -19.48
CA SER A 7 14.88 23.05 -18.85
C SER A 7 14.34 23.22 -17.42
N ILE A 8 14.82 24.22 -16.67
CA ILE A 8 14.26 24.57 -15.35
C ILE A 8 12.83 25.11 -15.50
N THR A 9 12.60 26.00 -16.46
CA THR A 9 11.28 26.57 -16.72
C THR A 9 10.29 25.48 -17.14
N ASP A 10 10.70 24.57 -18.03
CA ASP A 10 9.89 23.42 -18.43
C ASP A 10 9.54 22.51 -17.26
N THR A 11 10.51 22.26 -16.36
CA THR A 11 10.28 21.46 -15.15
C THR A 11 9.21 22.10 -14.26
N ILE A 12 9.27 23.43 -14.08
CA ILE A 12 8.28 24.18 -13.29
C ILE A 12 6.90 24.12 -13.95
N GLU A 13 6.81 24.27 -15.28
CA GLU A 13 5.55 24.16 -16.02
C GLU A 13 4.95 22.76 -15.96
N GLN A 14 5.78 21.71 -16.04
CA GLN A 14 5.31 20.34 -15.85
C GLN A 14 4.75 20.12 -14.45
N LEU A 15 5.44 20.59 -13.40
CA LEU A 15 4.96 20.52 -12.02
C LEU A 15 3.62 21.26 -11.83
N LYS A 16 3.45 22.44 -12.44
CA LYS A 16 2.17 23.19 -12.42
C LYS A 16 1.02 22.39 -13.05
N ARG A 17 1.30 21.57 -14.07
CA ARG A 17 0.30 20.77 -14.79
C ARG A 17 -0.04 19.45 -14.10
N THR A 18 0.68 19.09 -13.03
CA THR A 18 0.32 17.93 -12.22
C THR A 18 -1.03 18.15 -11.51
N PRO A 19 -1.77 17.09 -11.12
CA PRO A 19 -3.07 17.23 -10.47
C PRO A 19 -3.05 18.02 -9.14
N VAL A 20 -1.88 18.20 -8.55
CA VAL A 20 -1.71 18.88 -7.25
C VAL A 20 -1.22 20.32 -7.38
N GLY A 21 -0.85 20.74 -8.59
CA GLY A 21 -0.25 22.04 -8.87
C GLY A 21 1.18 22.17 -8.35
N LEU A 22 1.70 23.39 -8.40
CA LEU A 22 3.09 23.67 -8.02
C LEU A 22 3.23 23.97 -6.53
N ASP A 23 3.98 23.13 -5.83
CA ASP A 23 4.39 23.35 -4.44
C ASP A 23 5.33 24.56 -4.31
N ARG A 24 5.12 25.39 -3.28
CA ARG A 24 5.90 26.63 -3.07
C ARG A 24 7.39 26.38 -2.81
N VAL A 25 7.72 25.28 -2.13
CA VAL A 25 9.11 24.91 -1.85
C VAL A 25 9.75 24.38 -3.12
N LEU A 26 9.04 23.56 -3.92
CA LEU A 26 9.53 23.13 -5.22
C LEU A 26 9.73 24.31 -6.17
N GLN A 27 8.79 25.26 -6.24
CA GLN A 27 8.95 26.47 -7.06
C GLN A 27 10.24 27.22 -6.72
N SER A 28 10.48 27.45 -5.44
CA SER A 28 11.66 28.18 -4.96
C SER A 28 12.95 27.40 -5.23
N THR A 29 12.97 26.08 -4.97
CA THR A 29 14.18 25.27 -5.07
C THR A 29 14.55 24.88 -6.50
N VAL A 30 13.55 24.50 -7.32
CA VAL A 30 13.76 24.08 -8.72
C VAL A 30 14.31 25.22 -9.57
N SER A 31 13.92 26.47 -9.26
CA SER A 31 14.46 27.67 -9.89
C SER A 31 15.99 27.80 -9.79
N PHE A 32 16.61 27.13 -8.81
CA PHE A 32 18.06 27.07 -8.62
C PHE A 32 18.66 25.69 -8.92
N GLY A 33 17.92 24.82 -9.63
CA GLY A 33 18.36 23.47 -9.99
C GLY A 33 18.45 22.51 -8.78
N VAL A 34 17.67 22.75 -7.72
CA VAL A 34 17.60 21.92 -6.51
C VAL A 34 16.18 21.40 -6.35
N ALA A 35 16.00 20.14 -5.93
CA ALA A 35 14.68 19.65 -5.55
C ALA A 35 14.77 18.67 -4.38
N TYR A 36 13.62 18.34 -3.79
CA TYR A 36 13.48 17.28 -2.81
C TYR A 36 12.66 16.11 -3.37
N HIS A 37 12.87 14.90 -2.85
CA HIS A 37 12.14 13.69 -3.29
C HIS A 37 11.81 12.78 -2.10
N HIS A 38 10.53 12.49 -1.91
CA HIS A 38 10.06 11.60 -0.84
C HIS A 38 8.67 11.03 -1.15
N ALA A 39 8.24 10.01 -0.40
CA ALA A 39 6.92 9.37 -0.56
C ALA A 39 5.72 10.32 -0.37
N GLY A 40 5.90 11.48 0.28
CA GLY A 40 4.87 12.51 0.40
C GLY A 40 4.56 13.28 -0.89
N LEU A 41 5.39 13.17 -1.94
CA LEU A 41 5.10 13.69 -3.28
C LEU A 41 4.20 12.71 -4.04
N THR A 42 3.37 13.21 -4.94
CA THR A 42 2.64 12.35 -5.88
C THR A 42 3.59 11.66 -6.88
N MET A 43 3.15 10.58 -7.52
CA MET A 43 3.91 9.89 -8.55
C MET A 43 4.24 10.84 -9.72
N ASP A 44 3.27 11.65 -10.16
CA ASP A 44 3.49 12.63 -11.23
C ASP A 44 4.61 13.64 -10.89
N GLU A 45 4.63 14.16 -9.65
CA GLU A 45 5.71 15.05 -9.21
C GLU A 45 7.06 14.33 -9.15
N ARG A 46 7.09 13.08 -8.67
CA ARG A 46 8.32 12.26 -8.61
C ARG A 46 8.86 12.01 -10.02
N ASP A 47 8.01 11.65 -10.96
CA ASP A 47 8.39 11.41 -12.36
C ASP A 47 9.00 12.66 -13.00
N VAL A 48 8.39 13.83 -12.79
CA VAL A 48 8.92 15.12 -13.28
C VAL A 48 10.28 15.43 -12.66
N ILE A 49 10.43 15.28 -11.34
CA ILE A 49 11.69 15.56 -10.63
C ILE A 49 12.80 14.59 -11.04
N GLU A 50 12.48 13.31 -11.20
CA GLU A 50 13.43 12.29 -11.65
C GLU A 50 13.89 12.52 -13.08
N GLY A 51 12.96 12.88 -13.99
CA GLY A 51 13.26 13.26 -15.37
C GLY A 51 14.14 14.51 -15.44
N ALA A 52 13.82 15.53 -14.63
CA ALA A 52 14.59 16.77 -14.55
C ALA A 52 16.01 16.55 -13.97
N PHE A 53 16.17 15.63 -13.02
CA PHE A 53 17.50 15.26 -12.52
C PHE A 53 18.31 14.46 -13.56
N ARG A 54 17.66 13.52 -14.27
CA ARG A 54 18.32 12.70 -15.30
C ARG A 54 18.80 13.51 -16.50
N SER A 55 18.01 14.50 -16.93
CA SER A 55 18.38 15.45 -17.99
C SER A 55 19.42 16.47 -17.53
N GLY A 56 19.57 16.65 -16.22
CA GLY A 56 20.51 17.61 -15.62
C GLY A 56 19.95 19.03 -15.48
N ALA A 57 18.65 19.22 -15.66
CA ALA A 57 17.94 20.44 -15.26
C ALA A 57 18.07 20.67 -13.75
N LEU A 58 17.91 19.60 -12.96
CA LEU A 58 18.25 19.57 -11.55
C LEU A 58 19.67 19.04 -11.36
N ARG A 59 20.46 19.75 -10.55
CA ARG A 59 21.84 19.38 -10.20
C ARG A 59 21.93 18.74 -8.82
N VAL A 60 21.02 19.08 -7.91
CA VAL A 60 20.99 18.58 -6.54
C VAL A 60 19.60 18.03 -6.24
N LEU A 61 19.56 16.81 -5.70
CA LEU A 61 18.34 16.16 -5.26
C LEU A 61 18.50 15.69 -3.81
N ALA A 62 17.71 16.25 -2.90
CA ALA A 62 17.65 15.82 -1.51
C ALA A 62 16.53 14.79 -1.33
N ALA A 63 16.87 13.52 -1.05
CA ALA A 63 15.90 12.43 -1.05
C ALA A 63 15.86 11.59 0.22
N THR A 64 14.71 10.97 0.50
CA THR A 64 14.56 9.92 1.52
C THR A 64 14.99 8.55 1.01
N SER A 65 15.12 7.56 1.90
CA SER A 65 15.52 6.18 1.55
C SER A 65 14.61 5.52 0.51
N THR A 66 13.36 5.95 0.37
CA THR A 66 12.45 5.43 -0.66
C THR A 66 12.99 5.57 -2.09
N LEU A 67 13.85 6.56 -2.35
CA LEU A 67 14.50 6.70 -3.65
C LEU A 67 15.59 5.62 -3.88
N SER A 68 16.18 5.05 -2.82
CA SER A 68 17.33 4.15 -2.94
C SER A 68 16.98 2.81 -3.62
N SER A 69 15.75 2.33 -3.47
CA SER A 69 15.28 1.04 -3.99
C SER A 69 14.34 1.13 -5.20
N GLY A 70 13.91 2.34 -5.62
CA GLY A 70 12.76 2.48 -6.52
C GLY A 70 13.07 2.72 -8.00
N VAL A 71 14.15 3.42 -8.33
CA VAL A 71 14.35 3.97 -9.70
C VAL A 71 15.82 4.00 -10.09
N ASN A 72 16.17 3.88 -11.37
CA ASN A 72 17.56 4.03 -11.81
C ASN A 72 17.93 5.52 -11.97
N LEU A 73 18.48 6.11 -10.90
CA LEU A 73 18.83 7.52 -10.86
C LEU A 73 20.26 7.70 -10.32
N PRO A 74 21.29 7.56 -11.17
CA PRO A 74 22.69 7.68 -10.77
C PRO A 74 23.12 9.15 -10.66
N ALA A 75 24.04 9.43 -9.75
CA ALA A 75 24.63 10.75 -9.52
C ALA A 75 26.14 10.63 -9.37
N ARG A 76 26.92 11.65 -9.75
CA ARG A 76 28.39 11.62 -9.56
C ARG A 76 28.77 11.44 -8.09
N ARG A 77 28.04 12.09 -7.20
CA ARG A 77 28.27 12.07 -5.75
C ARG A 77 26.98 11.76 -5.01
N VAL A 78 27.05 10.87 -4.04
CA VAL A 78 25.99 10.58 -3.06
C VAL A 78 26.45 11.05 -1.69
N ILE A 79 25.58 11.79 -0.99
CA ILE A 79 25.86 12.28 0.37
C ILE A 79 24.80 11.70 1.31
N ILE A 80 25.25 10.91 2.29
CA ILE A 80 24.39 10.38 3.36
C ILE A 80 24.54 11.31 4.56
N ARG A 81 23.48 12.07 4.85
CA ARG A 81 23.51 13.16 5.86
C ARG A 81 23.65 12.67 7.31
N THR A 82 23.16 11.47 7.60
CA THR A 82 23.24 10.82 8.92
C THR A 82 23.13 9.31 8.75
N ILE A 83 23.77 8.55 9.65
CA ILE A 83 23.62 7.09 9.72
C ILE A 83 22.45 6.65 10.61
N MET A 84 21.76 7.59 11.26
CA MET A 84 20.69 7.31 12.22
C MET A 84 19.33 7.65 11.61
N PHE A 85 18.52 6.63 11.30
CA PHE A 85 17.18 6.74 10.76
C PHE A 85 16.17 6.32 11.83
N TYR A 86 15.25 7.21 12.20
CA TYR A 86 14.25 6.97 13.26
C TYR A 86 14.85 6.49 14.60
N GLY A 87 16.02 7.01 14.95
CA GLY A 87 16.73 6.65 16.18
C GLY A 87 17.51 5.32 16.11
N GLN A 88 17.53 4.65 14.95
CA GLN A 88 18.26 3.40 14.74
C GLN A 88 19.33 3.57 13.64
N PRO A 89 20.45 2.84 13.69
CA PRO A 89 21.41 2.83 12.59
C PRO A 89 20.75 2.32 11.29
N ILE A 90 21.10 2.92 10.15
CA ILE A 90 20.70 2.39 8.84
C ILE A 90 21.22 0.97 8.64
N ASP A 91 20.42 0.14 7.99
CA ASP A 91 20.80 -1.23 7.67
C ASP A 91 21.74 -1.30 6.46
N THR A 92 22.50 -2.40 6.38
CA THR A 92 23.50 -2.61 5.34
C THR A 92 22.91 -2.58 3.94
N LEU A 93 21.69 -3.10 3.74
CA LEU A 93 21.06 -3.12 2.42
C LEU A 93 20.74 -1.70 1.95
N THR A 94 20.05 -0.90 2.77
CA THR A 94 19.77 0.51 2.44
C THR A 94 21.05 1.30 2.18
N TYR A 95 22.07 1.11 3.02
CA TYR A 95 23.37 1.75 2.81
C TYR A 95 23.99 1.40 1.45
N LYS A 96 24.09 0.11 1.12
CA LYS A 96 24.67 -0.36 -0.15
C LYS A 96 23.85 0.11 -1.36
N GLN A 97 22.53 0.15 -1.25
CA GLN A 97 21.66 0.71 -2.30
C GLN A 97 21.86 2.21 -2.51
N MET A 98 22.07 2.99 -1.44
CA MET A 98 22.34 4.43 -1.55
C MET A 98 23.67 4.68 -2.25
N ILE A 99 24.76 4.07 -1.78
CA ILE A 99 26.10 4.32 -2.34
C ILE A 99 26.25 3.76 -3.75
N GLY A 100 25.50 2.70 -4.10
CA GLY A 100 25.48 2.11 -5.44
C GLY A 100 24.97 3.05 -6.54
N ARG A 101 24.40 4.21 -6.15
CA ARG A 101 23.98 5.27 -7.07
C ARG A 101 25.08 6.27 -7.39
N ALA A 102 26.23 6.18 -6.70
CA ALA A 102 27.37 7.04 -6.97
C ALA A 102 28.12 6.57 -8.22
N GLY A 103 28.32 7.48 -9.17
CA GLY A 103 28.96 7.25 -10.46
C GLY A 103 27.94 7.00 -11.58
N ARG A 104 28.02 7.79 -12.65
CA ARG A 104 27.20 7.61 -13.85
C ARG A 104 28.00 6.87 -14.91
N MET A 105 27.54 5.67 -15.25
CA MET A 105 28.14 4.83 -16.30
C MET A 105 28.26 5.63 -17.62
N GLY A 106 29.47 5.63 -18.20
CA GLY A 106 29.77 6.36 -19.44
C GLY A 106 29.88 7.87 -19.33
N LYS A 107 29.72 8.47 -18.13
CA LYS A 107 29.87 9.93 -17.93
C LYS A 107 30.94 10.31 -16.90
N ASP A 108 30.98 9.62 -15.76
CA ASP A 108 31.92 9.92 -14.68
C ASP A 108 33.11 8.95 -14.70
N THR A 109 34.30 9.45 -14.35
CA THR A 109 35.50 8.61 -14.18
C THR A 109 35.47 7.81 -12.87
N ALA A 110 34.79 8.34 -11.86
CA ALA A 110 34.58 7.69 -10.56
C ALA A 110 33.27 8.20 -9.91
N GLY A 111 32.68 7.35 -9.07
CA GLY A 111 31.59 7.72 -8.17
C GLY A 111 32.10 7.99 -6.76
N GLU A 112 31.57 9.02 -6.10
CA GLU A 112 31.95 9.35 -4.72
C GLU A 112 30.77 9.20 -3.76
N SER A 113 30.99 8.52 -2.63
CA SER A 113 30.02 8.42 -1.54
C SER A 113 30.60 9.06 -0.28
N ILE A 114 29.90 10.06 0.27
CA ILE A 114 30.29 10.77 1.49
C ILE A 114 29.24 10.51 2.57
N ILE A 115 29.67 10.06 3.75
CA ILE A 115 28.79 9.90 4.90
C ILE A 115 29.18 10.95 5.94
N VAL A 116 28.21 11.78 6.32
CA VAL A 116 28.40 12.76 7.40
C VAL A 116 28.12 12.05 8.72
N CYS A 117 29.11 12.04 9.61
CA CYS A 117 29.10 11.27 10.85
C CYS A 117 29.59 12.13 12.02
N LYS A 118 28.99 11.96 13.20
CA LYS A 118 29.48 12.56 14.44
C LYS A 118 30.58 11.71 15.09
N PRO A 119 31.41 12.27 16.00
CA PRO A 119 32.46 11.48 16.69
C PRO A 119 31.93 10.26 17.44
N ASN A 120 30.75 10.37 18.09
CA ASN A 120 30.12 9.29 18.84
C ASN A 120 29.50 8.19 17.95
N GLU A 121 29.41 8.40 16.64
CA GLU A 121 28.83 7.47 15.66
C GLU A 121 29.90 6.62 14.94
N GLN A 122 31.20 6.89 15.18
CA GLN A 122 32.30 6.27 14.43
C GLN A 122 32.35 4.74 14.51
N ILE A 123 32.03 4.15 15.66
CA ILE A 123 32.04 2.69 15.84
C ILE A 123 30.94 2.05 14.98
N SER A 124 29.73 2.60 15.03
CA SER A 124 28.60 2.16 14.22
C SER A 124 28.88 2.32 12.73
N LEU A 125 29.50 3.43 12.33
CA LEU A 125 29.90 3.66 10.94
C LEU A 125 30.93 2.62 10.47
N LYS A 126 32.00 2.37 11.24
CA LYS A 126 33.01 1.36 10.90
C LYS A 126 32.37 -0.03 10.72
N LYS A 127 31.44 -0.38 11.61
CA LYS A 127 30.66 -1.63 11.50
C LYS A 127 29.85 -1.67 10.21
N LEU A 128 29.16 -0.58 9.85
CA LEU A 128 28.35 -0.49 8.63
C LEU A 128 29.21 -0.61 7.36
N LEU A 129 30.35 0.09 7.31
CA LEU A 129 31.26 0.06 6.15
C LEU A 129 31.81 -1.35 5.88
N ASN A 130 32.11 -2.09 6.95
CA ASN A 130 32.66 -3.44 6.88
C ASN A 130 31.58 -4.54 6.82
N SER A 131 30.30 -4.19 6.91
CA SER A 131 29.22 -5.17 6.91
C SER A 131 28.97 -5.75 5.51
N SER A 132 28.76 -7.07 5.45
CA SER A 132 28.27 -7.78 4.28
C SER A 132 26.74 -7.90 4.34
N LEU A 133 26.12 -8.16 3.19
CA LEU A 133 24.71 -8.49 3.14
C LEU A 133 24.48 -9.85 3.80
N LYS A 134 23.40 -9.94 4.58
CA LYS A 134 22.97 -11.21 5.17
C LYS A 134 22.53 -12.17 4.06
N PRO A 135 22.72 -13.48 4.23
CA PRO A 135 22.12 -14.48 3.35
C PRO A 135 20.61 -14.31 3.25
N ILE A 136 20.03 -14.77 2.14
CA ILE A 136 18.59 -14.73 1.93
C ILE A 136 17.93 -15.84 2.74
N ASP A 137 16.94 -15.48 3.54
CA ASP A 137 16.12 -16.41 4.30
C ASP A 137 14.77 -16.66 3.61
N SER A 138 14.24 -17.88 3.75
CA SER A 138 12.89 -18.20 3.26
C SER A 138 11.81 -17.39 4.00
N CYS A 139 11.01 -16.65 3.24
CA CYS A 139 9.84 -15.94 3.74
C CYS A 139 8.61 -16.84 3.92
N LEU A 140 8.73 -18.16 3.69
CA LEU A 140 7.67 -19.11 4.00
C LEU A 140 7.61 -19.48 5.49
N LYS A 141 8.64 -19.10 6.27
CA LYS A 141 8.65 -19.23 7.72
C LYS A 141 7.55 -18.34 8.35
N GLY A 142 6.81 -18.89 9.31
CA GLY A 142 5.84 -18.13 10.10
C GLY A 142 4.37 -18.30 9.70
N PRO A 143 3.47 -17.58 10.39
CA PRO A 143 2.03 -17.89 10.40
C PRO A 143 1.29 -17.27 9.20
N GLY A 144 1.49 -17.76 7.97
CA GLY A 144 0.67 -17.28 6.86
C GLY A 144 1.19 -17.57 5.45
N PRO A 145 2.45 -17.26 5.12
CA PRO A 145 2.94 -17.40 3.75
C PRO A 145 2.82 -18.83 3.21
N LEU A 146 3.15 -19.85 4.02
CA LEU A 146 2.96 -21.25 3.63
C LEU A 146 1.48 -21.62 3.48
N ILE A 147 0.60 -21.14 4.36
CA ILE A 147 -0.86 -21.33 4.28
C ILE A 147 -1.39 -20.82 2.94
N ARG A 148 -0.93 -19.62 2.53
CA ARG A 148 -1.29 -19.02 1.24
C ARG A 148 -0.77 -19.86 0.08
N ALA A 149 0.50 -20.24 0.09
CA ALA A 149 1.12 -21.02 -0.98
C ALA A 149 0.42 -22.36 -1.19
N LEU A 150 0.10 -23.08 -0.10
CA LEU A 150 -0.61 -24.35 -0.17
C LEU A 150 -2.07 -24.19 -0.63
N LEU A 151 -2.78 -23.16 -0.18
CA LEU A 151 -4.12 -22.88 -0.72
C LEU A 151 -4.06 -22.60 -2.23
N GLU A 152 -3.11 -21.78 -2.68
CA GLU A 152 -2.95 -21.46 -4.09
C GLU A 152 -2.61 -22.71 -4.92
N ALA A 153 -1.72 -23.58 -4.43
CA ALA A 153 -1.37 -24.84 -5.09
C ALA A 153 -2.58 -25.79 -5.24
N VAL A 154 -3.39 -25.92 -4.18
CA VAL A 154 -4.58 -26.79 -4.20
C VAL A 154 -5.73 -26.17 -5.01
N ALA A 155 -5.99 -24.88 -4.84
CA ALA A 155 -7.09 -24.19 -5.52
C ALA A 155 -6.82 -23.98 -7.03
N SER A 156 -5.55 -23.99 -7.45
CA SER A 156 -5.15 -24.03 -8.86
C SER A 156 -5.04 -25.45 -9.44
N GLU A 157 -5.37 -26.47 -8.65
CA GLU A 157 -5.39 -27.89 -9.04
C GLU A 157 -3.99 -28.44 -9.44
N VAL A 158 -2.92 -27.82 -8.91
CA VAL A 158 -1.52 -28.27 -9.12
C VAL A 158 -1.12 -29.34 -8.11
N ALA A 159 -1.64 -29.28 -6.88
CA ALA A 159 -1.38 -30.27 -5.84
C ALA A 159 -2.69 -30.66 -5.14
N TYR A 160 -2.96 -31.95 -4.96
CA TYR A 160 -4.23 -32.39 -4.36
C TYR A 160 -4.09 -33.61 -3.44
N THR A 161 -2.99 -34.36 -3.48
CA THR A 161 -2.70 -35.46 -2.55
C THR A 161 -1.63 -35.09 -1.54
N LEU A 162 -1.46 -35.93 -0.50
CA LEU A 162 -0.40 -35.78 0.50
C LEU A 162 0.99 -35.83 -0.13
N GLU A 163 1.17 -36.67 -1.16
CA GLU A 163 2.42 -36.77 -1.92
C GLU A 163 2.71 -35.50 -2.71
N ASP A 164 1.70 -34.92 -3.38
CA ASP A 164 1.89 -33.67 -4.14
C ASP A 164 2.30 -32.51 -3.22
N ILE A 165 1.70 -32.42 -2.03
CA ILE A 165 2.01 -31.39 -1.04
C ILE A 165 3.44 -31.56 -0.51
N ASP A 166 3.86 -32.80 -0.25
CA ASP A 166 5.24 -33.10 0.15
C ASP A 166 6.25 -32.72 -0.95
N ILE A 167 5.97 -33.08 -2.21
CA ILE A 167 6.79 -32.69 -3.36
C ILE A 167 6.86 -31.16 -3.47
N TYR A 168 5.71 -30.48 -3.42
CA TYR A 168 5.64 -29.02 -3.51
C TYR A 168 6.50 -28.34 -2.44
N THR A 169 6.41 -28.80 -1.19
CA THR A 169 7.15 -28.21 -0.07
C THR A 169 8.64 -28.47 -0.16
N LYS A 170 9.06 -29.65 -0.63
CA LYS A 170 10.47 -29.99 -0.92
C LYS A 170 11.09 -29.09 -1.99
N CYS A 171 10.29 -28.56 -2.92
CA CYS A 171 10.75 -27.62 -3.94
C CYS A 171 10.94 -26.18 -3.41
N THR A 172 10.67 -25.89 -2.14
CA THR A 172 10.77 -24.53 -1.59
C THR A 172 12.14 -24.22 -0.98
N LEU A 173 12.50 -22.93 -0.95
CA LEU A 173 13.68 -22.45 -0.20
C LEU A 173 13.59 -22.78 1.30
N LEU A 174 12.38 -22.92 1.84
CA LEU A 174 12.18 -23.33 3.24
C LEU A 174 12.77 -24.71 3.51
N SER A 175 12.50 -25.67 2.61
CA SER A 175 13.03 -27.04 2.69
C SER A 175 14.55 -27.10 2.52
N PHE A 176 15.14 -26.17 1.78
CA PHE A 176 16.60 -26.13 1.61
C PHE A 176 17.33 -25.51 2.82
N THR A 177 16.67 -24.65 3.59
CA THR A 177 17.30 -23.84 4.64
C THR A 177 16.92 -24.25 6.07
N SER A 178 16.00 -25.21 6.23
CA SER A 178 15.46 -25.63 7.53
C SER A 178 15.47 -27.16 7.63
N GLU A 179 15.42 -27.68 8.86
CA GLU A 179 15.34 -29.12 9.12
C GLU A 179 14.02 -29.71 8.59
N SER A 180 14.09 -30.92 8.03
CA SER A 180 12.93 -31.60 7.43
C SER A 180 11.73 -31.69 8.37
N ASP A 181 11.95 -32.03 9.64
CA ASP A 181 10.90 -32.18 10.65
C ASP A 181 10.13 -30.87 10.89
N HIS A 182 10.83 -29.73 10.88
CA HIS A 182 10.21 -28.41 11.03
C HIS A 182 9.34 -28.08 9.81
N VAL A 183 9.78 -28.42 8.60
CA VAL A 183 9.02 -28.19 7.37
C VAL A 183 7.78 -29.05 7.31
N GLU A 184 7.89 -30.33 7.68
CA GLU A 184 6.76 -31.24 7.74
C GLU A 184 5.71 -30.77 8.76
N THR A 185 6.15 -30.35 9.95
CA THR A 185 5.28 -29.80 10.99
C THR A 185 4.57 -28.54 10.51
N SER A 186 5.32 -27.59 9.95
CA SER A 186 4.76 -26.33 9.41
C SER A 186 3.75 -26.57 8.29
N THR A 187 4.00 -27.58 7.46
CA THR A 187 3.11 -27.99 6.36
C THR A 187 1.83 -28.58 6.89
N LYS A 188 1.92 -29.51 7.86
CA LYS A 188 0.75 -30.09 8.52
C LYS A 188 -0.11 -29.01 9.19
N ASP A 189 0.51 -28.10 9.94
CA ASP A 189 -0.19 -26.99 10.60
C ASP A 189 -0.89 -26.07 9.59
N ALA A 190 -0.24 -25.81 8.45
CA ALA A 190 -0.81 -24.99 7.40
C ALA A 190 -2.02 -25.66 6.72
N VAL A 191 -1.93 -26.96 6.42
CA VAL A 191 -3.07 -27.73 5.87
C VAL A 191 -4.19 -27.83 6.90
N ASN A 192 -3.89 -28.09 8.17
CA ASN A 192 -4.88 -28.14 9.25
C ASN A 192 -5.64 -26.82 9.36
N PHE A 193 -4.92 -25.68 9.35
CA PHE A 193 -5.56 -24.36 9.34
C PHE A 193 -6.53 -24.20 8.17
N LEU A 194 -6.15 -24.63 6.96
CA LEU A 194 -7.01 -24.51 5.78
C LEU A 194 -8.26 -25.39 5.86
N VAL A 195 -8.15 -26.58 6.44
CA VAL A 195 -9.28 -27.50 6.63
C VAL A 195 -10.20 -27.02 7.75
N GLU A 196 -9.65 -26.63 8.90
CA GLU A 196 -10.41 -26.13 10.06
C GLU A 196 -11.21 -24.86 9.74
N ASN A 197 -10.73 -24.04 8.82
CA ASN A 197 -11.40 -22.80 8.38
C ASN A 197 -12.18 -22.97 7.08
N GLU A 198 -12.50 -24.21 6.68
CA GLU A 198 -13.32 -24.54 5.50
C GLU A 198 -12.82 -23.92 4.18
N LEU A 199 -11.51 -23.71 4.06
CA LEU A 199 -10.88 -23.25 2.82
C LEU A 199 -10.54 -24.45 1.90
N LEU A 200 -10.22 -25.59 2.51
CA LEU A 200 -10.03 -26.88 1.85
C LEU A 200 -10.95 -27.94 2.46
N LEU A 201 -11.36 -28.91 1.66
CA LEU A 201 -12.06 -30.11 2.10
C LEU A 201 -11.30 -31.36 1.64
N LEU A 202 -11.25 -32.37 2.51
CA LEU A 202 -10.71 -33.68 2.17
C LEU A 202 -11.80 -34.56 1.58
N GLN A 203 -11.74 -34.83 0.28
CA GLN A 203 -12.62 -35.76 -0.39
C GLN A 203 -11.97 -37.14 -0.47
N THR A 204 -12.73 -38.17 -0.11
CA THR A 204 -12.32 -39.57 -0.31
C THR A 204 -13.08 -40.12 -1.52
N SER A 205 -12.34 -40.61 -2.51
CA SER A 205 -12.89 -41.31 -3.67
C SER A 205 -13.48 -42.67 -3.27
N GLU A 206 -14.33 -43.25 -4.13
CA GLU A 206 -14.83 -44.63 -3.97
C GLU A 206 -13.68 -45.65 -3.90
N SER A 207 -12.55 -45.35 -4.54
CA SER A 207 -11.31 -46.14 -4.49
C SER A 207 -10.50 -45.96 -3.19
N GLY A 208 -10.98 -45.16 -2.23
CA GLY A 208 -10.29 -44.85 -0.97
C GLY A 208 -9.21 -43.76 -1.08
N GLN A 209 -8.94 -43.24 -2.29
CA GLN A 209 -7.95 -42.18 -2.49
C GLN A 209 -8.43 -40.85 -1.88
N LYS A 210 -7.59 -40.28 -1.02
CA LYS A 210 -7.84 -38.99 -0.35
C LYS A 210 -7.25 -37.85 -1.18
N ARG A 211 -8.05 -36.82 -1.47
CA ARG A 211 -7.63 -35.60 -2.15
C ARG A 211 -8.19 -34.35 -1.49
N TRP A 212 -7.40 -33.30 -1.39
CA TRP A 212 -7.88 -31.99 -0.99
C TRP A 212 -8.47 -31.25 -2.17
N ILE A 213 -9.57 -30.55 -1.92
CA ILE A 213 -10.24 -29.67 -2.87
C ILE A 213 -10.50 -28.33 -2.21
N ALA A 214 -10.23 -27.24 -2.91
CA ALA A 214 -10.58 -25.91 -2.44
C ALA A 214 -12.10 -25.68 -2.47
N THR A 215 -12.63 -25.16 -1.37
CA THR A 215 -14.04 -24.74 -1.27
C THR A 215 -14.30 -23.50 -2.11
N GLN A 216 -15.56 -23.08 -2.20
CA GLN A 216 -15.88 -21.82 -2.87
C GLN A 216 -15.18 -20.62 -2.21
N LEU A 217 -15.01 -20.65 -0.88
CA LEU A 217 -14.26 -19.65 -0.15
C LEU A 217 -12.76 -19.71 -0.47
N GLY A 218 -12.17 -20.90 -0.49
CA GLY A 218 -10.77 -21.09 -0.90
C GLY A 218 -10.50 -20.61 -2.33
N LYS A 219 -11.39 -20.95 -3.27
CA LYS A 219 -11.35 -20.49 -4.67
C LYS A 219 -11.55 -18.97 -4.78
N ALA A 220 -12.37 -18.38 -3.92
CA ALA A 220 -12.56 -16.93 -3.86
C ALA A 220 -11.29 -16.21 -3.38
N CYS A 221 -10.60 -16.72 -2.35
CA CYS A 221 -9.31 -16.19 -1.91
C CYS A 221 -8.26 -16.20 -3.02
N LEU A 222 -8.11 -17.32 -3.74
CA LEU A 222 -7.22 -17.41 -4.90
C LEU A 222 -7.60 -16.39 -5.99
N ALA A 223 -8.86 -16.39 -6.43
CA ALA A 223 -9.29 -15.54 -7.53
C ALA A 223 -9.19 -14.04 -7.22
N ALA A 224 -9.39 -13.66 -5.95
CA ALA A 224 -9.28 -12.28 -5.49
C ALA A 224 -7.86 -11.89 -5.06
N SER A 225 -6.88 -12.81 -5.11
CA SER A 225 -5.52 -12.61 -4.59
C SER A 225 -5.50 -12.17 -3.10
N VAL A 226 -6.47 -12.63 -2.31
CA VAL A 226 -6.61 -12.30 -0.88
C VAL A 226 -5.96 -13.41 -0.06
N PRO A 227 -5.02 -13.10 0.86
CA PRO A 227 -4.43 -14.10 1.75
C PRO A 227 -5.51 -14.82 2.59
N PRO A 228 -5.39 -16.12 2.87
CA PRO A 228 -6.39 -16.92 3.57
C PRO A 228 -6.92 -16.29 4.87
N ARG A 229 -6.01 -15.80 5.73
CA ARG A 229 -6.36 -15.17 7.01
C ARG A 229 -7.18 -13.89 6.81
N ASP A 230 -6.79 -13.07 5.84
CA ASP A 230 -7.50 -11.83 5.50
C ASP A 230 -8.85 -12.14 4.83
N GLY A 231 -8.91 -13.22 4.05
CA GLY A 231 -10.11 -13.72 3.37
C GLY A 231 -11.21 -14.13 4.36
N LEU A 232 -10.85 -14.75 5.48
CA LEU A 232 -11.79 -15.07 6.57
C LEU A 232 -12.38 -13.81 7.20
N GLY A 233 -11.53 -12.80 7.46
CA GLY A 233 -11.97 -11.49 7.96
C GLY A 233 -12.91 -10.78 6.99
N LEU A 234 -12.51 -10.72 5.71
CA LEU A 234 -13.31 -10.13 4.64
C LEU A 234 -14.65 -10.85 4.46
N PHE A 235 -14.65 -12.18 4.45
CA PHE A 235 -15.87 -12.97 4.37
C PHE A 235 -16.84 -12.63 5.50
N GLY A 236 -16.36 -12.58 6.75
CA GLY A 236 -17.17 -12.25 7.91
C GLY A 236 -17.76 -10.83 7.85
N GLU A 237 -17.00 -9.84 7.38
CA GLU A 237 -17.48 -8.47 7.22
C GLU A 237 -18.52 -8.33 6.12
N LEU A 238 -18.26 -8.91 4.95
CA LEU A 238 -19.21 -8.88 3.84
C LEU A 238 -20.49 -9.65 4.18
N GLN A 239 -20.39 -10.75 4.92
CA GLN A 239 -21.57 -11.49 5.40
C GLN A 239 -22.41 -10.66 6.39
N LYS A 240 -21.78 -9.85 7.24
CA LYS A 240 -22.50 -8.88 8.10
C LYS A 240 -23.16 -7.79 7.27
N ALA A 241 -22.44 -7.23 6.30
CA ALA A 241 -22.97 -6.20 5.40
C ALA A 241 -24.17 -6.71 4.59
N ARG A 242 -24.18 -7.98 4.17
CA ARG A 242 -25.33 -8.61 3.51
C ARG A 242 -26.58 -8.69 4.39
N LYS A 243 -26.45 -8.67 5.72
CA LYS A 243 -27.58 -8.69 6.66
C LYS A 243 -28.08 -7.28 7.00
N CYS A 244 -27.18 -6.30 7.02
CA CYS A 244 -27.53 -4.91 7.30
C CYS A 244 -26.60 -3.98 6.50
N PHE A 245 -27.19 -3.26 5.54
CA PHE A 245 -26.46 -2.39 4.62
C PHE A 245 -27.11 -1.00 4.59
N VAL A 246 -26.34 0.03 4.93
CA VAL A 246 -26.77 1.44 4.77
C VAL A 246 -26.50 1.89 3.33
N LEU A 247 -27.54 2.38 2.66
CA LEU A 247 -27.47 2.91 1.29
C LEU A 247 -27.78 4.42 1.19
N ASP A 248 -28.02 5.08 2.34
CA ASP A 248 -28.28 6.53 2.41
C ASP A 248 -27.12 7.34 1.82
N THR A 249 -25.89 6.86 2.04
CA THR A 249 -24.65 7.39 1.46
C THR A 249 -23.77 6.24 0.96
N GLU A 250 -22.74 6.59 0.20
CA GLU A 250 -21.77 5.62 -0.33
C GLU A 250 -20.71 5.20 0.68
N LEU A 251 -20.68 5.79 1.88
CA LEU A 251 -19.64 5.58 2.88
C LEU A 251 -19.53 4.12 3.32
N HIS A 252 -20.67 3.42 3.47
CA HIS A 252 -20.63 2.02 3.87
C HIS A 252 -19.99 1.12 2.81
N VAL A 253 -20.25 1.39 1.52
CA VAL A 253 -19.60 0.67 0.42
C VAL A 253 -18.11 0.96 0.41
N ILE A 254 -17.72 2.24 0.56
CA ILE A 254 -16.32 2.67 0.61
C ILE A 254 -15.58 2.01 1.78
N TYR A 255 -16.21 1.88 2.95
CA TYR A 255 -15.61 1.18 4.10
C TYR A 255 -15.29 -0.29 3.77
N LEU A 256 -16.19 -1.00 3.10
CA LEU A 256 -15.97 -2.41 2.71
C LEU A 256 -14.78 -2.56 1.74
N VAL A 257 -14.57 -1.59 0.87
CA VAL A 257 -13.43 -1.55 -0.06
C VAL A 257 -12.24 -0.72 0.46
N THR A 258 -12.25 -0.31 1.73
CA THR A 258 -11.10 0.31 2.40
C THR A 258 -10.19 -0.82 2.90
N PRO A 259 -8.92 -0.91 2.47
CA PRO A 259 -8.05 -2.03 2.84
C PRO A 259 -7.78 -2.10 4.34
N ILE A 260 -7.83 -3.32 4.89
CA ILE A 260 -7.68 -3.58 6.34
C ILE A 260 -6.28 -3.21 6.83
N ASN A 261 -5.25 -3.48 6.02
CA ASN A 261 -3.84 -3.26 6.33
C ASN A 261 -3.34 -1.83 6.03
N SER A 262 -4.14 -1.01 5.34
CA SER A 262 -3.75 0.35 4.91
C SER A 262 -4.19 1.44 5.90
N SER A 263 -4.78 1.05 7.02
CA SER A 263 -5.23 1.95 8.09
C SER A 263 -4.09 2.74 8.75
N SER A 264 -2.83 2.33 8.53
CA SER A 264 -1.62 3.02 8.97
C SER A 264 -1.05 4.01 7.94
N LEU A 265 -1.55 4.03 6.69
CA LEU A 265 -0.99 4.89 5.63
C LEU A 265 -1.13 6.37 5.95
N ILE A 266 -2.29 6.80 6.47
CA ILE A 266 -2.54 8.19 6.90
C ILE A 266 -1.64 8.59 8.09
N GLY A 267 -0.84 7.66 8.64
CA GLY A 267 0.10 7.91 9.71
C GLY A 267 -0.54 7.85 11.09
N GLN A 268 -0.01 8.61 12.04
CA GLN A 268 -0.63 8.75 13.35
C GLN A 268 -1.86 9.65 13.23
N ILE A 269 -3.02 9.09 13.58
CA ILE A 269 -4.27 9.86 13.63
C ILE A 269 -4.17 10.89 14.75
N ASP A 270 -4.38 12.16 14.41
CA ASP A 270 -4.72 13.16 15.40
C ASP A 270 -6.18 12.96 15.84
N TRP A 271 -6.36 12.48 17.06
CA TRP A 271 -7.67 12.19 17.62
C TRP A 271 -8.53 13.44 17.83
N ASN A 272 -7.93 14.63 17.94
CA ASN A 272 -8.70 15.88 17.97
C ASN A 272 -9.35 16.13 16.62
N THR A 273 -8.56 16.02 15.55
CA THR A 273 -9.05 16.10 14.16
C THR A 273 -10.14 15.05 13.91
N PHE A 274 -9.94 13.80 14.34
CA PHE A 274 -10.97 12.77 14.18
C PHE A 274 -12.26 13.09 14.97
N ALA A 275 -12.16 13.61 16.20
CA ALA A 275 -13.32 14.02 16.97
C ALA A 275 -14.10 15.17 16.30
N GLU A 276 -13.39 16.13 15.71
CA GLU A 276 -14.01 17.22 14.94
C GLU A 276 -14.72 16.68 13.69
N VAL A 277 -14.05 15.82 12.92
CA VAL A 277 -14.65 15.16 11.75
C VAL A 277 -15.90 14.39 12.14
N TRP A 278 -15.86 13.60 13.22
CA TRP A 278 -16.99 12.81 13.73
C TRP A 278 -18.22 13.67 14.09
N ARG A 279 -18.00 14.80 14.75
CA ARG A 279 -19.07 15.75 15.11
C ARG A 279 -19.72 16.38 13.89
N ASN A 280 -18.92 16.65 12.86
CA ASN A 280 -19.39 17.26 11.61
C ASN A 280 -19.94 16.25 10.59
N LEU A 281 -19.94 14.94 10.88
CA LEU A 281 -20.58 13.94 10.02
C LEU A 281 -22.09 14.16 9.93
N SER A 282 -22.65 13.87 8.76
CA SER A 282 -24.09 13.76 8.56
C SER A 282 -24.69 12.68 9.47
N GLU A 283 -25.99 12.76 9.75
CA GLU A 283 -26.68 11.72 10.53
C GLU A 283 -26.54 10.34 9.86
N SER A 284 -26.64 10.30 8.52
CA SER A 284 -26.48 9.09 7.71
C SER A 284 -25.08 8.48 7.85
N ASP A 285 -24.01 9.27 7.76
CA ASP A 285 -22.64 8.77 7.88
C ASP A 285 -22.30 8.36 9.32
N ARG A 286 -22.85 9.06 10.32
CA ARG A 286 -22.73 8.66 11.72
C ARG A 286 -23.41 7.32 11.98
N ARG A 287 -24.57 7.07 11.34
CA ARG A 287 -25.27 5.77 11.39
C ARG A 287 -24.40 4.64 10.82
N VAL A 288 -23.68 4.88 9.71
CA VAL A 288 -22.70 3.93 9.17
C VAL A 288 -21.59 3.64 10.20
N GLY A 289 -21.02 4.69 10.80
CA GLY A 289 -20.02 4.54 11.85
C GLY A 289 -20.52 3.70 13.03
N SER A 290 -21.72 3.99 13.54
CA SER A 290 -22.33 3.23 14.63
C SER A 290 -22.60 1.77 14.26
N LEU A 291 -23.05 1.49 13.03
CA LEU A 291 -23.28 0.13 12.54
C LEU A 291 -21.97 -0.70 12.49
N ILE A 292 -20.87 -0.06 12.08
CA ILE A 292 -19.54 -0.67 12.02
C ILE A 292 -18.98 -0.94 13.43
N GLY A 293 -19.40 -0.15 14.42
CA GLY A 293 -18.93 -0.23 15.81
C GLY A 293 -17.98 0.90 16.22
N ILE A 294 -18.03 2.03 15.51
CA ILE A 294 -17.29 3.26 15.87
C ILE A 294 -17.98 3.92 17.06
N SER A 295 -17.19 4.19 18.10
CA SER A 295 -17.67 4.71 19.36
C SER A 295 -17.09 6.10 19.61
N GLU A 296 -17.97 7.09 19.76
CA GLU A 296 -17.57 8.45 20.13
C GLU A 296 -16.81 8.49 21.46
N GLY A 297 -17.25 7.70 22.45
CA GLY A 297 -16.54 7.58 23.73
C GLY A 297 -15.13 7.01 23.59
N TYR A 298 -14.89 6.15 22.59
CA TYR A 298 -13.53 5.68 22.28
C TYR A 298 -12.69 6.80 21.66
N ILE A 299 -13.24 7.55 20.70
CA ILE A 299 -12.56 8.69 20.06
C ILE A 299 -12.17 9.74 21.11
N ILE A 300 -13.09 10.14 21.98
CA ILE A 300 -12.84 11.16 23.02
C ILE A 300 -11.75 10.69 24.00
N ARG A 301 -11.82 9.44 24.45
CA ARG A 301 -10.80 8.88 25.36
C ARG A 301 -9.41 8.81 24.72
N ALA A 302 -9.35 8.55 23.41
CA ALA A 302 -8.10 8.46 22.67
C ALA A 302 -7.37 9.82 22.54
N ILE A 303 -8.09 10.95 22.72
CA ILE A 303 -7.48 12.29 22.81
C ILE A 303 -6.63 12.41 24.08
N SER A 304 -7.15 11.95 25.22
CA SER A 304 -6.47 12.08 26.51
C SER A 304 -5.42 11.01 26.74
N MET A 305 -5.67 9.79 26.26
CA MET A 305 -4.77 8.65 26.45
C MET A 305 -4.49 7.94 25.12
N PRO A 306 -3.22 7.75 24.73
CA PRO A 306 -2.87 7.01 23.54
C PRO A 306 -3.48 5.60 23.56
N PRO A 307 -4.27 5.23 22.54
CA PRO A 307 -4.92 3.93 22.52
C PRO A 307 -3.90 2.80 22.35
N ARG A 308 -4.12 1.69 23.06
CA ARG A 308 -3.30 0.48 22.92
C ARG A 308 -3.67 -0.28 21.65
N PRO A 309 -2.71 -1.00 21.02
CA PRO A 309 -2.98 -1.88 19.88
C PRO A 309 -4.14 -2.84 20.19
N SER A 310 -5.20 -2.77 19.39
CA SER A 310 -6.42 -3.55 19.57
C SER A 310 -7.23 -3.57 18.27
N LYS A 311 -8.07 -4.59 18.09
CA LYS A 311 -9.00 -4.65 16.95
C LYS A 311 -9.91 -3.43 16.87
N THR A 312 -10.29 -2.87 18.02
CA THR A 312 -11.08 -1.64 18.11
C THR A 312 -10.32 -0.43 17.56
N LEU A 313 -9.02 -0.30 17.86
CA LEU A 313 -8.18 0.75 17.29
C LEU A 313 -8.12 0.63 15.76
N ASP A 314 -7.89 -0.57 15.25
CA ASP A 314 -7.78 -0.82 13.80
C ASP A 314 -9.10 -0.52 13.07
N LEU A 315 -10.24 -0.85 13.68
CA LEU A 315 -11.57 -0.49 13.19
C LEU A 315 -11.74 1.04 13.06
N HIS A 316 -11.37 1.79 14.11
CA HIS A 316 -11.46 3.25 14.11
C HIS A 316 -10.52 3.88 13.09
N LYS A 317 -9.30 3.35 12.95
CA LYS A 317 -8.35 3.80 11.93
C LYS A 317 -8.88 3.55 10.53
N ARG A 318 -9.43 2.35 10.26
CA ARG A 318 -10.01 2.02 8.96
C ARG A 318 -11.19 2.91 8.61
N PHE A 319 -12.06 3.21 9.57
CA PHE A 319 -13.17 4.13 9.34
C PHE A 319 -12.69 5.55 9.04
N TYR A 320 -11.68 6.05 9.77
CA TYR A 320 -11.06 7.35 9.47
C TYR A 320 -10.48 7.41 8.05
N THR A 321 -9.80 6.33 7.63
CA THR A 321 -9.32 6.17 6.25
C THR A 321 -10.45 6.13 5.23
N ALA A 322 -11.56 5.44 5.54
CA ALA A 322 -12.74 5.38 4.67
C ALA A 322 -13.38 6.77 4.48
N LEU A 323 -13.38 7.62 5.51
CA LEU A 323 -13.85 9.00 5.41
C LEU A 323 -12.98 9.83 4.44
N ALA A 324 -11.65 9.67 4.49
CA ALA A 324 -10.76 10.33 3.54
C ALA A 324 -11.01 9.86 2.09
N LEU A 325 -11.22 8.56 1.89
CA LEU A 325 -11.59 8.00 0.57
C LEU A 325 -12.96 8.48 0.10
N HIS A 326 -13.91 8.66 1.03
CA HIS A 326 -15.24 9.19 0.74
C HIS A 326 -15.19 10.62 0.22
N ASP A 327 -14.41 11.49 0.87
CA ASP A 327 -14.17 12.85 0.39
C ASP A 327 -13.54 12.86 -1.02
N LEU A 328 -12.56 11.99 -1.28
CA LEU A 328 -11.90 11.91 -2.60
C LEU A 328 -12.86 11.48 -3.71
N VAL A 329 -13.69 10.47 -3.46
CA VAL A 329 -14.66 9.96 -4.43
C VAL A 329 -15.79 10.97 -4.69
N ASN A 330 -16.04 11.87 -3.75
CA ASN A 330 -16.93 13.03 -3.90
C ASN A 330 -16.20 14.27 -4.47
N GLU A 331 -15.00 14.09 -5.04
CA GLU A 331 -14.23 15.14 -5.72
C GLU A 331 -13.85 16.33 -4.84
N VAL A 332 -13.74 16.12 -3.53
CA VAL A 332 -13.12 17.12 -2.64
C VAL A 332 -11.66 17.30 -3.08
N PRO A 333 -11.20 18.54 -3.34
CA PRO A 333 -9.85 18.77 -3.84
C PRO A 333 -8.79 18.16 -2.93
N LEU A 334 -7.77 17.51 -3.53
CA LEU A 334 -6.76 16.76 -2.79
C LEU A 334 -6.11 17.56 -1.65
N HIS A 335 -5.80 18.84 -1.89
CA HIS A 335 -5.18 19.70 -0.88
C HIS A 335 -6.10 19.97 0.34
N VAL A 336 -7.42 19.94 0.16
CA VAL A 336 -8.42 20.05 1.23
C VAL A 336 -8.44 18.75 2.04
N VAL A 337 -8.45 17.60 1.38
CA VAL A 337 -8.37 16.28 2.04
C VAL A 337 -7.07 16.15 2.83
N CYS A 338 -5.92 16.47 2.23
CA CYS A 338 -4.63 16.45 2.92
C CYS A 338 -4.60 17.30 4.19
N ARG A 339 -5.22 18.50 4.15
CA ARG A 339 -5.33 19.38 5.31
C ARG A 339 -6.29 18.82 6.36
N LYS A 340 -7.46 18.34 5.94
CA LYS A 340 -8.51 17.81 6.82
C LYS A 340 -8.05 16.56 7.56
N TYR A 341 -7.25 15.70 6.92
CA TYR A 341 -6.78 14.43 7.50
C TYR A 341 -5.31 14.47 7.93
N SER A 342 -4.67 15.65 7.93
CA SER A 342 -3.28 15.85 8.36
C SER A 342 -2.26 14.91 7.71
N CYS A 343 -2.35 14.74 6.39
CA CYS A 343 -1.51 13.80 5.65
C CYS A 343 -0.98 14.39 4.33
N CYS A 344 0.12 13.82 3.85
CA CYS A 344 0.77 14.27 2.62
C CYS A 344 0.03 13.79 1.37
N ARG A 345 0.10 14.56 0.28
CA ARG A 345 -0.54 14.25 -1.01
C ARG A 345 -0.13 12.90 -1.59
N GLY A 346 1.14 12.52 -1.49
CA GLY A 346 1.62 11.20 -1.94
C GLY A 346 1.08 10.03 -1.12
N VAL A 347 0.80 10.25 0.18
CA VAL A 347 0.16 9.25 1.05
C VAL A 347 -1.29 9.03 0.62
N ILE A 348 -2.04 10.11 0.38
CA ILE A 348 -3.43 10.01 -0.10
C ILE A 348 -3.48 9.35 -1.49
N GLN A 349 -2.60 9.72 -2.42
CA GLN A 349 -2.55 9.06 -3.72
C GLN A 349 -2.23 7.56 -3.60
N SER A 350 -1.29 7.19 -2.72
CA SER A 350 -0.99 5.76 -2.46
C SER A 350 -2.21 5.05 -1.89
N LEU A 351 -2.87 5.64 -0.89
CA LEU A 351 -4.08 5.09 -0.28
C LEU A 351 -5.17 4.88 -1.33
N GLN A 352 -5.38 5.86 -2.20
CA GLN A 352 -6.34 5.83 -3.28
C GLN A 352 -6.08 4.65 -4.25
N GLN A 353 -4.82 4.44 -4.66
CA GLN A 353 -4.45 3.32 -5.54
C GLN A 353 -4.58 1.96 -4.84
N THR A 354 -4.20 1.87 -3.56
CA THR A 354 -4.34 0.64 -2.77
C THR A 354 -5.82 0.30 -2.55
N ALA A 355 -6.66 1.28 -2.26
CA ALA A 355 -8.10 1.11 -2.11
C ALA A 355 -8.77 0.71 -3.43
N ALA A 356 -8.37 1.31 -4.56
CA ALA A 356 -8.85 0.90 -5.88
C ALA A 356 -8.52 -0.56 -6.19
N THR A 357 -7.27 -0.97 -5.93
CA THR A 357 -6.84 -2.37 -6.11
C THR A 357 -7.65 -3.30 -5.22
N PHE A 358 -7.82 -2.94 -3.94
CA PHE A 358 -8.59 -3.73 -2.99
C PHE A 358 -10.09 -3.80 -3.36
N ALA A 359 -10.68 -2.73 -3.89
CA ALA A 359 -12.03 -2.75 -4.42
C ALA A 359 -12.19 -3.80 -5.54
N GLY A 360 -11.22 -3.89 -6.45
CA GLY A 360 -11.17 -4.94 -7.46
C GLY A 360 -11.08 -6.35 -6.86
N MET A 361 -10.25 -6.53 -5.83
CA MET A 361 -10.13 -7.78 -5.08
C MET A 361 -11.47 -8.17 -4.43
N VAL A 362 -12.12 -7.25 -3.71
CA VAL A 362 -13.42 -7.49 -3.05
C VAL A 362 -14.51 -7.80 -4.08
N THR A 363 -14.50 -7.14 -5.24
CA THR A 363 -15.43 -7.41 -6.34
C THR A 363 -15.29 -8.84 -6.83
N GLN A 364 -14.05 -9.27 -7.12
CA GLN A 364 -13.78 -10.62 -7.58
C GLN A 364 -14.07 -11.69 -6.51
N PHE A 365 -13.85 -11.35 -5.23
CA PHE A 365 -14.20 -12.20 -4.10
C PHE A 365 -15.72 -12.43 -4.03
N CYS A 366 -16.51 -11.36 -4.12
CA CYS A 366 -17.98 -11.44 -4.15
C CYS A 366 -18.48 -12.24 -5.36
N ARG A 367 -17.90 -12.01 -6.54
CA ARG A 367 -18.22 -12.76 -7.77
C ARG A 367 -18.03 -14.26 -7.59
N LYS A 368 -16.87 -14.68 -7.06
CA LYS A 368 -16.61 -16.09 -6.81
C LYS A 368 -17.55 -16.68 -5.78
N LEU A 369 -17.99 -15.93 -4.77
CA LEU A 369 -18.98 -16.42 -3.81
C LEU A 369 -20.44 -16.36 -4.32
N GLY A 370 -20.67 -15.86 -5.53
CA GLY A 370 -22.02 -15.70 -6.11
C GLY A 370 -22.83 -14.57 -5.47
N TRP A 371 -22.18 -13.58 -4.86
CA TRP A 371 -22.83 -12.47 -4.17
C TRP A 371 -23.10 -11.30 -5.11
N ASN A 372 -23.90 -11.53 -6.15
CA ASN A 372 -24.12 -10.63 -7.29
C ASN A 372 -24.54 -9.21 -6.87
N CYS A 373 -25.45 -9.07 -5.90
CA CYS A 373 -25.89 -7.73 -5.44
C CYS A 373 -24.74 -6.93 -4.83
N LEU A 374 -23.89 -7.58 -4.03
CA LEU A 374 -22.76 -6.92 -3.39
C LEU A 374 -21.66 -6.62 -4.42
N GLU A 375 -21.39 -7.56 -5.33
CA GLU A 375 -20.49 -7.36 -6.48
C GLU A 375 -20.84 -6.09 -7.28
N LEU A 376 -22.12 -5.91 -7.62
CA LEU A 376 -22.59 -4.73 -8.36
C LEU A 376 -22.35 -3.42 -7.58
N LEU A 377 -22.57 -3.43 -6.26
CA LEU A 377 -22.37 -2.25 -5.41
C LEU A 377 -20.90 -1.86 -5.29
N VAL A 378 -20.01 -2.84 -5.04
CA VAL A 378 -18.58 -2.58 -4.83
C VAL A 378 -17.82 -2.35 -6.15
N GLY A 379 -18.25 -2.96 -7.26
CA GLY A 379 -17.52 -2.98 -8.52
C GLY A 379 -17.28 -1.60 -9.13
N GLN A 380 -18.21 -0.67 -8.96
CA GLN A 380 -18.05 0.71 -9.44
C GLN A 380 -16.95 1.51 -8.71
N PHE A 381 -16.57 1.10 -7.49
CA PHE A 381 -15.61 1.86 -6.69
C PHE A 381 -14.17 1.64 -7.11
N GLN A 382 -13.85 0.59 -7.89
CA GLN A 382 -12.49 0.41 -8.39
C GLN A 382 -12.03 1.62 -9.22
N ALA A 383 -12.77 2.00 -10.25
CA ALA A 383 -12.43 3.14 -11.10
C ALA A 383 -12.61 4.48 -10.37
N ARG A 384 -13.68 4.63 -9.59
CA ARG A 384 -13.94 5.87 -8.84
C ARG A 384 -12.88 6.17 -7.80
N LEU A 385 -12.41 5.16 -7.08
CA LEU A 385 -11.27 5.29 -6.18
C LEU A 385 -10.02 5.56 -7.00
N GLN A 386 -9.73 4.82 -8.07
CA GLN A 386 -8.51 5.01 -8.87
C GLN A 386 -8.31 6.46 -9.32
N PHE A 387 -9.37 7.16 -9.70
CA PHE A 387 -9.31 8.54 -10.19
C PHE A 387 -9.79 9.61 -9.20
N GLY A 388 -10.44 9.22 -8.10
CA GLY A 388 -11.01 10.15 -7.12
C GLY A 388 -12.16 10.96 -7.71
N VAL A 389 -13.16 10.27 -8.28
CA VAL A 389 -14.26 10.92 -9.00
C VAL A 389 -15.65 10.35 -8.68
N SER A 390 -16.66 11.17 -8.93
CA SER A 390 -18.06 10.76 -8.95
C SER A 390 -18.35 9.85 -10.15
N ARG A 391 -19.44 9.09 -10.05
CA ARG A 391 -19.83 8.07 -11.04
C ARG A 391 -20.01 8.62 -12.46
N GLU A 392 -20.53 9.83 -12.60
CA GLU A 392 -20.82 10.44 -13.91
C GLU A 392 -19.58 10.72 -14.77
N LEU A 393 -18.39 10.77 -14.18
CA LEU A 393 -17.14 11.00 -14.91
C LEU A 393 -16.50 9.73 -15.45
N LEU A 394 -17.01 8.54 -15.09
CA LEU A 394 -16.37 7.27 -15.41
C LEU A 394 -16.22 7.03 -16.91
N ASP A 395 -17.21 7.41 -17.72
CA ASP A 395 -17.15 7.23 -19.16
C ASP A 395 -16.11 8.16 -19.82
N LEU A 396 -15.97 9.39 -19.33
CA LEU A 396 -14.95 10.32 -19.81
C LEU A 396 -13.55 9.81 -19.51
N LEU A 397 -13.33 9.22 -18.33
CA LEU A 397 -12.03 8.70 -17.92
C LEU A 397 -11.55 7.47 -18.70
N ARG A 398 -12.38 6.92 -19.60
CA ARG A 398 -11.95 5.92 -20.59
C ARG A 398 -11.05 6.52 -21.66
N LEU A 399 -11.08 7.84 -21.85
CA LEU A 399 -10.22 8.53 -22.80
C LEU A 399 -8.79 8.64 -22.26
N PRO A 400 -7.77 8.29 -23.05
CA PRO A 400 -6.38 8.50 -22.67
C PRO A 400 -6.12 9.97 -22.33
N MET A 401 -5.26 10.22 -21.33
CA MET A 401 -4.85 11.56 -20.89
C MET A 401 -5.89 12.40 -20.11
N LEU A 402 -7.11 11.91 -19.91
CA LEU A 402 -8.06 12.53 -18.99
C LEU A 402 -7.80 12.06 -17.55
N ASN A 403 -7.67 13.04 -16.65
CA ASN A 403 -7.66 12.84 -15.22
C ASN A 403 -8.95 13.43 -14.62
N GLY A 404 -9.20 13.22 -13.32
CA GLY A 404 -10.43 13.68 -12.67
C GLY A 404 -10.71 15.17 -12.86
N LEU A 405 -9.70 16.04 -12.75
CA LEU A 405 -9.84 17.49 -12.93
C LEU A 405 -10.25 17.87 -14.36
N ARG A 406 -9.60 17.28 -15.37
CA ARG A 406 -9.93 17.52 -16.79
C ARG A 406 -11.29 16.96 -17.15
N ALA A 407 -11.60 15.75 -16.69
CA ALA A 407 -12.90 15.12 -16.90
C ALA A 407 -14.03 15.97 -16.31
N ARG A 408 -13.86 16.49 -15.08
CA ARG A 408 -14.83 17.39 -14.45
C ARG A 408 -15.00 18.71 -15.21
N SER A 409 -13.89 19.27 -15.71
CA SER A 409 -13.93 20.51 -16.49
C SER A 409 -14.68 20.31 -17.81
N LEU A 410 -14.48 19.17 -18.48
CA LEU A 410 -15.20 18.80 -19.70
C LEU A 410 -16.67 18.48 -19.46
N PHE A 411 -17.02 17.83 -18.34
CA PHE A 411 -18.41 17.52 -18.01
C PHE A 411 -19.25 18.76 -17.68
N LYS A 412 -18.61 19.83 -17.19
CA LYS A 412 -19.27 21.10 -16.87
C LYS A 412 -19.40 22.05 -18.07
N ALA A 413 -18.54 21.88 -19.08
CA ALA A 413 -18.57 22.65 -20.31
C ALA A 413 -19.69 22.13 -21.22
#